data_AF-A0A953ZF97-F1
#
_entry.id   AF-A0A953ZF97-F1
#
_cell.length_a   1.000
_cell.length_b   1.000
_cell.length_c   1.000
_cell.angle_alpha   90.00
_cell.angle_beta   90.00
_cell.angle_gamma   90.00
#
_symmetry.space_group_name_H-M   'P 1'
#
loop_
_entity.id
_entity.type
_entity.pdbx_description
1 polymer ?
#
loop_
_entity_poly.entity_id
_entity_poly.type
_entity_poly.pdbx_seq_one_letter_code
_entity_poly.pdbx_strand_id
1 'polypeptide(L)'
;MSEQRAGILSIGAYLPERVVTNDEISTIVDTSDEWIFQRTGIHERRWAREDEYTSDMAIEATKVALSRAEMQPTDIDYIIVATASPDNTFPNTACWVQQGLQMGDIPALDISTACAGFAYALELAGSLVSTD
;
A
#
# COMPACT_ATOMS: atom_id res chain seq x y z
N MET A 1 7.70 -17.82 27.88
CA MET A 1 7.34 -17.02 26.70
C MET A 1 6.57 -17.94 25.79
N SER A 2 5.27 -17.69 25.60
CA SER A 2 4.47 -18.41 24.60
C SER A 2 5.11 -18.23 23.24
N GLU A 3 5.16 -19.29 22.42
CA GLU A 3 5.43 -19.15 20.98
C GLU A 3 4.21 -18.46 20.33
N GLN A 4 4.06 -17.16 20.50
CA GLN A 4 3.15 -16.39 19.65
C GLN A 4 3.74 -16.38 18.25
N ARG A 5 2.94 -16.85 17.28
CA ARG A 5 3.30 -16.87 15.87
C ARG A 5 2.41 -15.87 15.16
N ALA A 6 3.02 -14.90 14.49
CA ALA A 6 2.32 -13.99 13.59
C ALA A 6 1.92 -14.72 12.30
N GLY A 7 0.81 -14.30 11.69
CA GLY A 7 0.33 -14.81 10.41
C GLY A 7 -0.46 -13.75 9.65
N ILE A 8 -0.60 -13.93 8.34
CA ILE A 8 -1.38 -13.03 7.49
C ILE A 8 -2.85 -13.44 7.59
N LEU A 9 -3.69 -12.57 8.17
CA LEU A 9 -5.13 -12.82 8.29
C LEU A 9 -5.86 -12.58 6.96
N SER A 10 -5.49 -11.52 6.23
CA SER A 10 -6.07 -11.18 4.94
C SER A 10 -5.13 -10.29 4.12
N ILE A 11 -5.47 -10.12 2.84
CA ILE A 11 -4.82 -9.17 1.94
C ILE A 11 -5.91 -8.36 1.25
N GLY A 12 -5.71 -7.05 1.15
CA GLY A 12 -6.52 -6.14 0.37
C GLY A 12 -5.65 -5.41 -0.67
N ALA A 13 -6.25 -5.06 -1.80
CA ALA A 13 -5.58 -4.34 -2.86
C ALA A 13 -6.53 -3.31 -3.46
N TYR A 14 -5.98 -2.16 -3.81
CA TYR A 14 -6.65 -1.12 -4.55
C TYR A 14 -5.73 -0.69 -5.70
N LEU A 15 -6.35 -0.39 -6.83
CA LEU A 15 -5.70 0.21 -7.98
C LEU A 15 -6.55 1.39 -8.44
N PRO A 16 -5.92 2.52 -8.81
CA PRO A 16 -6.64 3.61 -9.46
C PRO A 16 -7.48 3.15 -10.64
N GLU A 17 -8.58 3.86 -10.88
CA GLU A 17 -9.55 3.53 -11.93
C GLU A 17 -8.99 3.77 -13.33
N ARG A 18 -8.12 4.78 -13.51
CA ARG A 18 -7.61 5.16 -14.83
C ARG A 18 -6.65 4.10 -15.37
N VAL A 19 -7.08 3.44 -16.45
CA VAL A 19 -6.25 2.55 -17.27
C VAL A 19 -5.44 3.38 -18.25
N VAL A 20 -4.15 3.08 -18.36
CA VAL A 20 -3.22 3.69 -19.31
C VAL A 20 -2.62 2.58 -20.17
N THR A 21 -2.95 2.57 -21.46
CA THR A 21 -2.46 1.55 -22.40
C THR A 21 -1.04 1.86 -22.86
N ASN A 22 -0.34 0.88 -23.43
CA ASN A 22 0.94 1.15 -24.08
C ASN A 22 0.83 2.12 -25.26
N ASP A 23 -0.29 2.09 -25.99
CA ASP A 23 -0.55 3.05 -27.07
C ASP A 23 -0.59 4.49 -26.53
N GLU A 24 -1.21 4.73 -25.37
CA GLU A 24 -1.18 6.05 -24.72
C GLU A 24 0.26 6.43 -24.33
N ILE A 25 1.04 5.50 -23.79
CA ILE A 25 2.46 5.75 -23.46
C ILE A 25 3.28 6.14 -24.70
N SER A 26 3.00 5.55 -25.87
CA SER A 26 3.68 5.88 -27.14
C SER A 26 3.45 7.32 -27.60
N THR A 27 2.43 8.00 -27.06
CA THR A 27 2.20 9.43 -27.33
C THR A 27 3.10 10.36 -26.50
N ILE A 28 3.73 9.84 -25.44
CA ILE A 28 4.53 10.60 -24.46
C ILE A 28 6.03 10.32 -24.64
N VAL A 29 6.38 9.13 -25.13
CA VAL A 29 7.77 8.67 -25.32
C VAL A 29 7.88 7.89 -26.63
N ASP A 30 9.03 7.99 -27.32
CA ASP A 30 9.32 7.23 -28.56
C ASP A 30 9.43 5.72 -28.28
N THR A 31 8.30 5.02 -28.39
CA THR A 31 8.15 3.59 -28.11
C THR A 31 6.90 3.02 -28.80
N SER A 32 6.61 1.74 -28.62
CA SER A 32 5.40 1.08 -29.14
C SER A 32 4.91 -0.01 -28.18
N ASP A 33 3.65 -0.44 -28.34
CA ASP A 33 3.10 -1.57 -27.58
C ASP A 33 3.96 -2.83 -27.70
N GLU A 34 4.31 -3.23 -28.94
CA GLU A 34 5.18 -4.38 -29.19
C GLU A 34 6.52 -4.26 -28.45
N TRP A 35 7.15 -3.08 -28.49
CA TRP A 35 8.44 -2.86 -27.84
C TRP A 35 8.34 -2.96 -26.31
N ILE A 36 7.30 -2.35 -25.71
CA ILE A 36 7.07 -2.39 -24.25
C ILE A 36 6.76 -3.81 -23.82
N PHE A 37 5.82 -4.47 -24.50
CA PHE A 37 5.39 -5.82 -24.14
C PHE A 37 6.54 -6.83 -24.25
N GLN A 38 7.28 -6.84 -25.36
CA GLN A 38 8.38 -7.78 -25.57
C GLN A 38 9.46 -7.67 -24.47
N ARG A 39 9.69 -6.48 -23.92
CA ARG A 39 10.75 -6.22 -22.94
C ARG A 39 10.30 -6.31 -21.49
N THR A 40 9.04 -6.04 -21.20
CA THR A 40 8.54 -5.88 -19.82
C THR A 40 7.38 -6.79 -19.48
N GLY A 41 6.67 -7.33 -20.48
CA GLY A 41 5.42 -8.07 -20.31
C GLY A 41 4.21 -7.20 -19.96
N ILE A 42 4.35 -5.87 -19.95
CA ILE A 42 3.28 -4.94 -19.56
C ILE A 42 2.42 -4.57 -20.78
N HIS A 43 1.09 -4.69 -20.66
CA HIS A 43 0.13 -4.19 -21.65
C HIS A 43 -0.50 -2.86 -21.24
N GLU A 44 -0.81 -2.72 -19.96
CA GLU A 44 -1.43 -1.54 -19.38
C GLU A 44 -0.94 -1.30 -17.95
N ARG A 45 -1.16 -0.09 -17.46
CA ARG A 45 -0.92 0.29 -16.07
C ARG A 45 -2.04 1.17 -15.54
N ARG A 46 -2.02 1.45 -14.24
CA ARG A 46 -2.98 2.32 -13.57
C ARG A 46 -2.30 3.59 -13.08
N TRP A 47 -2.88 4.74 -13.36
CA TRP A 47 -2.39 6.04 -12.87
C TRP A 47 -3.42 6.65 -11.94
N ALA A 48 -2.97 7.17 -10.80
CA ALA A 48 -3.82 7.88 -9.87
C ALA A 48 -4.39 9.16 -10.49
N ARG A 49 -5.53 9.61 -9.99
CA ARG A 49 -6.03 10.98 -10.27
C ARG A 49 -5.15 12.01 -9.56
N GLU A 50 -5.23 13.27 -9.98
CA GLU A 50 -4.44 14.36 -9.37
C GLU A 50 -4.77 14.59 -7.88
N ASP A 51 -5.97 14.20 -7.47
CA ASP A 51 -6.52 14.30 -6.13
C ASP A 51 -6.56 12.95 -5.39
N GLU A 52 -5.85 11.94 -5.89
CA GLU A 52 -5.76 10.61 -5.29
C GLU A 52 -4.33 10.33 -4.83
N TYR A 53 -4.14 10.34 -3.50
CA TYR A 53 -2.83 10.23 -2.87
C TYR A 53 -2.51 8.80 -2.42
N THR A 54 -1.29 8.58 -1.92
CA THR A 54 -0.86 7.26 -1.45
C THR A 54 -1.68 6.81 -0.24
N SER A 55 -2.02 7.72 0.68
CA SER A 55 -2.90 7.38 1.80
C SER A 55 -4.30 6.99 1.34
N ASP A 56 -4.90 7.64 0.35
CA ASP A 56 -6.22 7.29 -0.16
C ASP A 56 -6.23 5.85 -0.70
N MET A 57 -5.22 5.52 -1.52
CA MET A 57 -5.06 4.16 -2.05
C MET A 57 -4.84 3.13 -0.93
N ALA A 58 -4.05 3.47 0.09
CA ALA A 58 -3.81 2.62 1.24
C ALA A 58 -5.09 2.44 2.09
N ILE A 59 -5.90 3.48 2.26
CA ILE A 59 -7.20 3.44 2.94
C ILE A 59 -8.13 2.47 2.23
N GLU A 60 -8.28 2.58 0.91
CA GLU A 60 -9.15 1.68 0.14
C GLU A 60 -8.65 0.22 0.17
N ALA A 61 -7.34 0.00 0.03
CA ALA A 61 -6.76 -1.34 0.16
C ALA A 61 -6.99 -1.92 1.57
N THR A 62 -6.87 -1.09 2.61
CA THR A 62 -7.07 -1.50 4.00
C THR A 62 -8.53 -1.84 4.31
N LYS A 63 -9.50 -1.08 3.78
CA LYS A 63 -10.94 -1.42 3.89
C LYS A 63 -11.23 -2.82 3.34
N VAL A 64 -10.63 -3.18 2.20
CA VAL A 64 -10.77 -4.53 1.62
C VAL A 64 -10.13 -5.59 2.52
N ALA A 65 -8.94 -5.32 3.07
CA ALA A 65 -8.27 -6.25 3.99
C ALA A 65 -9.09 -6.49 5.27
N LEU A 66 -9.53 -5.42 5.93
CA LEU A 66 -10.35 -5.47 7.14
C LEU A 66 -11.66 -6.22 6.89
N SER A 67 -12.36 -5.92 5.79
CA SER A 67 -13.60 -6.62 5.43
C SER A 67 -13.39 -8.12 5.24
N ARG A 68 -12.29 -8.55 4.61
CA ARG A 68 -11.96 -9.97 4.41
C ARG A 68 -11.53 -10.68 5.70
N ALA A 69 -10.95 -9.93 6.64
CA ALA A 69 -10.58 -10.43 7.96
C ALA A 69 -11.75 -10.40 8.96
N GLU A 70 -12.90 -9.83 8.57
CA GLU A 70 -14.04 -9.58 9.46
C GLU A 70 -13.66 -8.70 10.68
N MET A 71 -12.75 -7.74 10.49
CA MET A 71 -12.23 -6.84 11.52
C MET A 71 -12.71 -5.41 11.32
N GLN A 72 -12.79 -4.67 12.42
CA GLN A 72 -13.01 -3.23 12.45
C GLN A 72 -11.68 -2.47 12.45
N PRO A 73 -11.64 -1.21 11.99
CA PRO A 73 -10.44 -0.37 12.12
C PRO A 73 -9.90 -0.27 13.55
N THR A 74 -10.78 -0.30 14.55
CA THR A 74 -10.44 -0.24 15.98
C THR A 74 -9.83 -1.52 16.53
N ASP A 75 -9.79 -2.61 15.75
CA ASP A 75 -9.15 -3.88 16.14
C ASP A 75 -7.65 -3.90 15.77
N ILE A 76 -7.12 -2.82 15.20
CA ILE A 76 -5.73 -2.70 14.76
C ILE A 76 -4.93 -1.93 15.79
N ASP A 77 -3.80 -2.49 16.24
CA ASP A 77 -2.94 -1.88 17.27
C ASP A 77 -1.74 -1.11 16.70
N TYR A 78 -1.42 -1.27 15.41
CA TYR A 78 -0.25 -0.66 14.78
C TYR A 78 -0.42 -0.50 13.26
N ILE A 79 0.03 0.62 12.70
CA ILE A 79 0.04 0.86 11.24
C ILE A 79 1.48 1.03 10.74
N ILE A 80 1.83 0.27 9.70
CA ILE A 80 3.08 0.41 8.97
C ILE A 80 2.76 0.64 7.50
N VAL A 81 3.10 1.82 6.96
CA VAL A 81 2.99 2.11 5.52
C VAL A 81 4.37 2.01 4.88
N ALA A 82 4.56 1.03 4.01
CA ALA A 82 5.76 0.94 3.18
C ALA A 82 5.58 1.76 1.90
N THR A 83 6.25 2.91 1.80
CA THR A 83 6.12 3.80 0.62
C THR A 83 7.41 4.52 0.25
N ALA A 84 7.60 4.72 -1.06
CA ALA A 84 8.61 5.62 -1.63
C ALA A 84 8.01 6.91 -2.19
N SER A 85 6.68 7.05 -2.13
CA SER A 85 5.91 8.18 -2.63
C SER A 85 4.92 8.65 -1.55
N PRO A 86 5.40 9.13 -0.39
CA PRO A 86 4.51 9.58 0.67
C PRO A 86 3.73 10.83 0.23
N ASP A 87 2.58 11.06 0.85
CA ASP A 87 1.75 12.24 0.53
C ASP A 87 2.50 13.55 0.82
N ASN A 88 3.29 13.55 1.89
CA ASN A 88 4.11 14.66 2.33
C ASN A 88 5.43 14.13 2.92
N THR A 89 6.43 15.00 3.05
CA THR A 89 7.66 14.69 3.81
C THR A 89 7.37 14.53 5.32
N PHE A 90 6.35 15.23 5.80
CA PHE A 90 5.83 15.15 7.17
C PHE A 90 4.39 15.70 7.18
N PRO A 91 3.44 15.08 7.89
CA PRO A 91 3.55 13.85 8.69
C PRO A 91 3.72 12.58 7.84
N ASN A 92 3.88 11.42 8.50
CA ASN A 92 3.91 10.12 7.84
C ASN A 92 2.58 9.83 7.14
N THR A 93 2.62 9.13 6.00
CA THR A 93 1.45 8.63 5.26
C THR A 93 0.57 7.75 6.14
N ALA A 94 1.17 6.95 7.01
CA ALA A 94 0.46 6.13 8.00
C ALA A 94 -0.46 6.95 8.91
N CYS A 95 -0.13 8.20 9.24
CA CYS A 95 -0.98 9.07 10.05
C CYS A 95 -2.25 9.49 9.29
N TRP A 96 -2.15 9.71 7.97
CA TRP A 96 -3.32 9.98 7.13
C TRP A 96 -4.22 8.74 7.01
N VAL A 97 -3.64 7.55 6.87
CA VAL A 97 -4.40 6.28 6.88
C VAL A 97 -5.13 6.08 8.21
N GLN A 98 -4.43 6.30 9.33
CA GLN A 98 -4.99 6.24 10.68
C GLN A 98 -6.20 7.17 10.83
N GLN A 99 -6.05 8.42 10.41
CA GLN A 99 -7.11 9.42 10.46
C GLN A 99 -8.28 9.04 9.55
N GLY A 100 -8.01 8.63 8.31
CA GLY A 100 -9.03 8.28 7.31
C GLY A 100 -9.86 7.06 7.67
N LEU A 101 -9.31 6.13 8.46
CA LEU A 101 -10.00 4.93 8.94
C LEU A 101 -10.50 5.05 10.39
N GLN A 102 -10.27 6.19 11.06
CA GLN A 102 -10.69 6.44 12.44
C GLN A 102 -10.17 5.37 13.42
N MET A 103 -8.91 4.96 13.28
CA MET A 103 -8.29 3.86 14.02
C MET A 103 -7.89 4.22 15.48
N GLY A 104 -8.21 5.43 15.95
CA GLY A 104 -7.82 5.88 17.29
C GLY A 104 -6.32 6.19 17.41
N ASP A 105 -5.83 6.35 18.65
CA ASP A 105 -4.46 6.80 18.96
C ASP A 105 -3.45 5.62 19.01
N ILE A 106 -3.29 4.93 17.88
CA ILE A 106 -2.31 3.86 17.72
C ILE A 106 -0.99 4.35 17.09
N PRO A 107 0.14 3.65 17.29
CA PRO A 107 1.36 3.95 16.56
C PRO A 107 1.18 3.82 15.05
N ALA A 108 1.68 4.82 14.31
CA ALA A 108 1.62 4.89 12.86
C ALA A 108 2.97 5.36 12.29
N LEU A 109 3.60 4.54 11.44
CA LEU A 109 4.89 4.88 10.85
C LEU A 109 5.01 4.52 9.37
N ASP A 110 5.88 5.26 8.69
CA ASP A 110 6.28 4.97 7.31
C ASP A 110 7.65 4.25 7.30
N ILE A 111 7.80 3.28 6.40
CA ILE A 111 9.10 2.66 6.06
C ILE A 111 9.43 2.98 4.60
N SER A 112 10.61 3.54 4.37
CA SER A 112 11.13 3.83 3.04
C SER A 112 12.33 2.93 2.71
N THR A 113 12.05 1.78 2.09
CA THR A 113 13.07 0.86 1.55
C THR A 113 12.74 0.42 0.11
N ALA A 114 12.18 1.36 -0.66
CA ALA A 114 11.79 1.17 -2.07
C ALA A 114 10.95 -0.12 -2.27
N CYS A 115 11.24 -0.90 -3.31
CA CYS A 115 10.50 -2.13 -3.64
C CYS A 115 10.63 -3.23 -2.56
N ALA A 116 11.62 -3.15 -1.66
CA ALA A 116 11.76 -4.09 -0.55
C ALA A 116 10.88 -3.71 0.66
N GLY A 117 10.21 -2.55 0.61
CA GLY A 117 9.38 -1.98 1.68
C GLY A 117 8.42 -2.99 2.32
N PHE A 118 7.68 -3.74 1.51
CA PHE A 118 6.70 -4.69 2.02
C PHE A 118 7.33 -5.82 2.86
N ALA A 119 8.47 -6.37 2.43
CA ALA A 119 9.14 -7.43 3.17
C ALA A 119 9.68 -6.95 4.52
N TYR A 120 10.26 -5.74 4.55
CA TYR A 120 10.71 -5.11 5.80
C TYR A 120 9.54 -4.79 6.74
N ALA A 121 8.45 -4.27 6.20
CA ALA A 121 7.24 -3.99 6.98
C ALA A 121 6.64 -5.27 7.57
N LEU A 122 6.62 -6.37 6.80
CA LEU A 122 6.09 -7.66 7.26
C LEU A 122 6.94 -8.26 8.38
N GLU A 123 8.28 -8.19 8.28
CA GLU A 123 9.19 -8.65 9.33
C GLU A 123 9.05 -7.82 10.62
N LEU A 124 8.94 -6.49 10.48
CA LEU A 124 8.70 -5.60 11.62
C LEU A 124 7.34 -5.90 12.27
N ALA A 125 6.27 -6.03 11.48
CA ALA A 125 4.95 -6.38 11.98
C ALA A 125 4.95 -7.73 12.70
N GLY A 126 5.61 -8.73 12.13
CA GLY A 126 5.76 -10.05 12.76
C GLY A 126 6.49 -9.97 14.09
N SER A 127 7.54 -9.16 14.19
CA SER A 127 8.29 -8.93 15.42
C SER A 127 7.44 -8.22 16.49
N LEU A 128 6.66 -7.21 16.11
CA LEU A 128 5.76 -6.48 17.01
C LEU A 128 4.69 -7.43 17.58
N VAL A 129 3.95 -8.13 16.71
CA VAL A 129 2.88 -9.06 17.11
C VAL A 129 3.39 -10.21 17.98
N SER A 130 4.62 -10.66 17.78
CA SER A 130 5.17 -11.80 18.54
C SER A 130 5.80 -11.40 19.88
N THR A 131 5.97 -10.10 20.14
CA THR A 131 6.61 -9.59 21.36
C THR A 131 5.61 -8.97 22.34
N ASP A 132 4.40 -8.63 21.88
CA ASP A 132 3.26 -8.23 22.71
C ASP A 132 2.64 -9.42 23.48
#